data_AF-A0A317SDC6-F1
#
_entry.id   AF-A0A317SDC6-F1
#
_cell.length_a   1.000
_cell.length_b   1.000
_cell.length_c   1.000
_cell.angle_alpha   90.00
_cell.angle_beta   90.00
_cell.angle_gamma   90.00
#
_symmetry.space_group_name_H-M   'P 1'
#
loop_
_entity.id
_entity.type
_entity.pdbx_description
1 polymer ?
#
loop_
_entity_poly.entity_id
_entity_poly.type
_entity_poly.pdbx_seq_one_letter_code
_entity_poly.pdbx_strand_id
1 'polypeptide(L)'
;MSGLEKALFNLKFTAKQLNRQAVKAGKDETSEKAKIKKALSQGNQDIAKVYAQNAIRKQNERLNLLRLASRIDAVASRVQTAVTMRQVTGSMANVVKGMDSAMKTMNLEKVCYHRLALMLLLLCFRSLPRP
;
A
#
# COMPACT_ATOMS: atom_id res chain seq x y z
N MET A 1 -16.73 3.78 -2.43
CA MET A 1 -15.53 4.04 -1.63
C MET A 1 -15.89 3.93 -0.16
N SER A 2 -15.38 2.89 0.51
CA SER A 2 -15.45 2.77 1.96
C SER A 2 -14.81 4.00 2.64
N GLY A 3 -15.23 4.33 3.87
CA GLY A 3 -14.63 5.45 4.60
C GLY A 3 -13.11 5.33 4.76
N LEU A 4 -12.60 4.08 4.84
CA LEU A 4 -11.18 3.76 4.95
C LEU A 4 -10.40 4.10 3.67
N GLU A 5 -10.97 3.84 2.48
CA GLU A 5 -10.37 4.21 1.18
C GLU A 5 -10.29 5.73 0.98
N LYS A 6 -11.32 6.45 1.42
CA LYS A 6 -11.33 7.93 1.38
C LYS A 6 -10.26 8.51 2.32
N ALA A 7 -10.14 7.96 3.53
CA ALA A 7 -9.09 8.34 4.47
C ALA A 7 -7.69 8.06 3.92
N LEU A 8 -7.48 6.88 3.33
CA LEU A 8 -6.23 6.50 2.68
C LEU A 8 -5.82 7.47 1.56
N PHE A 9 -6.76 7.86 0.70
CA PHE A 9 -6.53 8.85 -0.35
C PHE A 9 -6.07 10.19 0.24
N ASN A 10 -6.80 10.69 1.25
CA ASN A 10 -6.46 11.94 1.93
C ASN A 10 -5.05 11.88 2.55
N LEU A 11 -4.70 10.78 3.23
CA LEU A 11 -3.38 10.60 3.84
C LEU A 11 -2.26 10.63 2.80
N LYS A 12 -2.41 9.90 1.69
CA LYS A 12 -1.42 9.91 0.59
C LYS A 12 -1.30 11.29 -0.06
N PHE A 13 -2.42 11.98 -0.24
CA PHE A 13 -2.45 13.33 -0.80
C PHE A 13 -1.73 14.33 0.12
N THR A 14 -2.04 14.31 1.42
CA THR A 14 -1.39 15.15 2.43
C THR A 14 0.12 14.87 2.50
N ALA A 15 0.55 13.61 2.50
CA ALA A 15 1.97 13.27 2.47
C ALA A 15 2.69 13.87 1.24
N LYS A 16 2.06 13.78 0.07
CA LYS A 16 2.60 14.39 -1.17
C LYS A 16 2.65 15.92 -1.10
N GLN A 17 1.63 16.55 -0.51
CA GLN A 17 1.59 18.00 -0.31
C GLN A 17 2.70 18.47 0.64
N LEU A 18 2.91 17.78 1.76
CA LEU A 18 3.97 18.09 2.71
C LEU A 18 5.36 17.92 2.09
N ASN A 19 5.57 16.87 1.30
CA ASN A 19 6.82 16.69 0.56
C ASN A 19 7.09 17.83 -0.43
N ARG A 20 6.06 18.33 -1.14
CA ARG A 20 6.20 19.51 -2.01
C ARG A 20 6.56 20.77 -1.21
N GLN A 21 5.93 20.97 -0.06
CA GLN A 21 6.25 22.10 0.83
C GLN A 21 7.69 21.99 1.36
N ALA A 22 8.15 20.78 1.72
CA ALA A 22 9.52 20.56 2.15
C ALA A 22 10.55 20.88 1.04
N VAL A 23 10.27 20.49 -0.20
CA VAL A 23 11.10 20.85 -1.36
C VAL A 23 11.13 22.36 -1.58
N LYS A 24 9.99 23.04 -1.45
CA LYS A 24 9.92 24.51 -1.53
C LYS A 24 10.76 25.17 -0.43
N ALA A 25 10.62 24.73 0.82
CA ALA A 25 11.43 25.23 1.93
C ALA A 25 12.93 25.00 1.71
N GLY A 26 13.32 23.87 1.10
CA GLY A 26 14.70 23.61 0.68
C GLY A 26 15.22 24.56 -0.41
N LYS A 27 14.39 24.94 -1.37
CA LYS A 27 14.75 25.96 -2.37
C LYS A 27 14.94 27.32 -1.71
N ASP A 28 14.03 27.71 -0.82
CA ASP A 28 14.12 28.96 -0.07
C ASP A 28 15.42 28.99 0.78
N GLU A 29 15.75 27.89 1.45
CA GLU A 29 17.02 27.70 2.19
C GLU A 29 18.25 27.95 1.29
N THR A 30 18.28 27.37 0.08
CA THR A 30 19.39 27.59 -0.85
C THR A 30 19.49 29.03 -1.34
N SER A 31 18.34 29.70 -1.51
CA SER A 31 18.31 31.11 -1.91
C SER A 31 18.87 32.01 -0.81
N GLU A 32 18.55 31.75 0.46
CA GLU A 32 19.11 32.47 1.61
C GLU A 32 20.61 32.21 1.73
N LYS A 33 21.08 30.97 1.53
CA LYS A 33 22.52 30.66 1.48
C LYS A 33 23.26 31.43 0.39
N ALA A 34 22.64 31.64 -0.77
CA ALA A 34 23.23 32.47 -1.83
C ALA A 34 23.29 33.95 -1.43
N LYS A 35 22.28 34.47 -0.72
CA LYS A 35 22.29 35.83 -0.18
C LYS A 35 23.36 36.04 0.89
N ILE A 36 23.62 35.04 1.74
CA ILE A 36 24.73 35.08 2.72
C ILE A 36 26.06 35.29 2.00
N LYS A 37 26.34 34.52 0.94
CA LYS A 37 27.58 34.66 0.16
C LYS A 37 27.73 36.06 -0.42
N LYS A 38 26.65 36.62 -1.00
CA LYS A 38 26.64 37.99 -1.53
C LYS A 38 26.89 39.04 -0.45
N ALA A 39 26.23 38.92 0.71
CA ALA A 39 26.37 39.86 1.82
C ALA A 39 27.80 39.82 2.41
N LEU A 40 28.41 38.64 2.48
CA LEU A 40 29.80 38.48 2.89
C LEU A 40 30.79 39.13 1.91
N SER A 41 30.58 38.95 0.59
CA SER A 41 31.40 39.61 -0.43
C SER A 41 31.29 41.14 -0.41
N GLN A 42 30.17 41.67 0.07
CA GLN A 42 29.94 43.12 0.23
C GLN A 42 30.45 43.66 1.58
N GLY A 43 31.01 42.82 2.46
CA GLY A 43 31.49 43.24 3.78
C GLY A 43 30.41 43.47 4.84
N ASN A 44 29.13 43.22 4.51
CA ASN A 44 27.99 43.49 5.39
C ASN A 44 27.71 42.30 6.32
N GLN A 45 28.49 42.18 7.40
CA GLN A 45 28.40 41.03 8.31
C GLN A 45 27.08 40.92 9.08
N ASP A 46 26.47 42.03 9.46
CA ASP A 46 25.20 42.00 10.22
C ASP A 46 24.05 41.49 9.35
N ILE A 47 24.01 41.88 8.08
CA ILE A 47 23.04 41.38 7.10
C ILE A 47 23.26 39.89 6.83
N ALA A 48 24.53 39.45 6.75
CA ALA A 48 24.87 38.04 6.58
C ALA A 48 24.38 37.17 7.76
N LYS A 49 24.46 37.67 9.00
CA LYS A 49 23.93 36.98 10.20
C LYS A 49 22.41 36.81 10.12
N VAL A 50 21.68 37.83 9.68
CA VAL A 50 20.21 37.76 9.52
C VAL A 50 19.83 36.71 8.47
N TYR A 51 20.49 36.69 7.31
CA TYR A 51 20.25 35.65 6.29
C TYR A 51 20.64 34.25 6.76
N ALA A 52 21.69 34.11 7.58
CA ALA A 52 22.07 32.84 8.18
C ALA A 52 21.01 32.30 9.15
N GLN A 53 20.45 33.16 10.02
CA GLN A 53 19.34 32.77 10.90
C GLN A 53 18.11 32.33 10.10
N ASN A 54 17.79 33.04 9.02
CA ASN A 54 16.69 32.67 8.13
C ASN A 54 16.93 31.31 7.44
N ALA A 55 18.16 31.05 6.99
CA ALA A 55 18.53 29.76 6.39
C ALA A 55 18.37 28.61 7.40
N ILE A 56 18.82 28.77 8.64
CA ILE A 56 18.66 27.77 9.71
C ILE A 56 17.19 27.51 10.00
N ARG A 57 16.37 28.56 10.09
CA ARG A 57 14.92 28.44 10.31
C ARG A 57 14.27 27.64 9.20
N LYS A 58 14.61 27.92 7.93
CA LYS A 58 14.08 27.19 6.76
C LYS A 58 14.56 25.75 6.68
N GLN A 59 15.81 25.48 7.08
CA GLN A 59 16.33 24.12 7.19
C GLN A 59 15.54 23.30 8.23
N ASN A 60 15.28 23.87 9.41
CA ASN A 60 14.49 23.21 10.46
C ASN A 60 13.04 22.97 10.03
N GLU A 61 12.41 23.97 9.38
CA GLU A 61 11.08 23.84 8.80
C GLU A 61 11.01 22.68 7.80
N ARG A 62 11.98 22.61 6.86
CA ARG A 62 12.10 21.51 5.90
C ARG A 62 12.23 20.16 6.59
N LEU A 63 13.11 20.02 7.60
CA LEU A 63 13.29 18.76 8.31
C LEU A 63 12.01 18.32 9.03
N ASN A 64 11.29 19.24 9.64
CA ASN A 64 10.03 18.94 10.32
C ASN A 64 8.94 18.50 9.34
N LEU A 65 8.82 19.17 8.18
CA LEU A 65 7.89 18.77 7.12
C LEU A 65 8.21 17.38 6.57
N LEU A 66 9.49 17.07 6.34
CA LEU A 66 9.91 15.74 5.89
C LEU A 66 9.57 14.66 6.91
N ARG A 67 9.89 14.88 8.20
CA ARG A 67 9.55 13.93 9.27
C ARG A 67 8.05 13.68 9.36
N LEU A 68 7.25 14.73 9.26
CA LEU A 68 5.79 14.59 9.28
C LEU A 68 5.27 13.84 8.05
N ALA A 69 5.79 14.16 6.86
CA ALA A 69 5.44 13.48 5.61
C ALA A 69 5.76 11.99 5.69
N SER A 70 6.96 11.60 6.16
CA SER A 70 7.35 10.20 6.34
C SER A 70 6.46 9.45 7.32
N ARG A 71 6.06 10.10 8.43
CA ARG A 71 5.14 9.49 9.40
C ARG A 71 3.76 9.25 8.80
N ILE A 72 3.23 10.21 8.04
CA ILE A 72 1.93 10.07 7.38
C ILE A 72 1.98 8.99 6.29
N ASP A 73 3.07 8.94 5.52
CA ASP A 73 3.24 7.93 4.47
C ASP A 73 3.34 6.50 5.05
N ALA A 74 4.04 6.34 6.18
CA ALA A 74 4.07 5.07 6.90
C ALA A 74 2.68 4.64 7.38
N VAL A 75 1.87 5.56 7.91
CA VAL A 75 0.48 5.27 8.30
C VAL A 75 -0.37 4.93 7.08
N ALA A 76 -0.23 5.69 5.98
CA ALA A 76 -0.93 5.43 4.73
C ALA A 76 -0.61 4.04 4.16
N SER A 77 0.66 3.61 4.23
CA SER A 77 1.08 2.27 3.80
C SER A 77 0.39 1.17 4.62
N ARG A 78 0.34 1.32 5.95
CA ARG A 78 -0.37 0.36 6.83
C ARG A 78 -1.87 0.32 6.54
N VAL A 79 -2.49 1.48 6.32
CA VAL A 79 -3.92 1.56 5.96
C VAL A 79 -4.17 0.92 4.59
N GLN A 80 -3.27 1.12 3.62
CA GLN A 80 -3.35 0.45 2.31
C GLN A 80 -3.36 -1.07 2.46
N THR A 81 -2.44 -1.63 3.26
CA THR A 81 -2.41 -3.07 3.53
C THR A 81 -3.72 -3.54 4.15
N ALA A 82 -4.26 -2.80 5.11
CA ALA A 82 -5.54 -3.15 5.75
C ALA A 82 -6.73 -3.12 4.76
N VAL A 83 -6.79 -2.12 3.87
CA VAL A 83 -7.80 -2.04 2.80
C VAL A 83 -7.70 -3.26 1.88
N THR A 84 -6.49 -3.57 1.40
CA THR A 84 -6.26 -4.70 0.50
C THR A 84 -6.59 -6.02 1.17
N MET A 85 -6.17 -6.21 2.43
CA MET A 85 -6.47 -7.44 3.18
C MET A 85 -7.98 -7.61 3.40
N ARG A 86 -8.72 -6.54 3.69
CA ARG A 86 -10.18 -6.61 3.80
C ARG A 86 -10.83 -7.09 2.49
N GLN A 87 -10.35 -6.61 1.36
CA GLN A 87 -10.83 -7.07 0.05
C GLN A 87 -10.53 -8.55 -0.17
N VAL A 88 -9.32 -8.99 0.15
CA VAL A 88 -8.91 -10.41 0.07
C VAL A 88 -9.76 -11.29 0.99
N THR A 89 -9.99 -10.90 2.24
CA THR A 89 -10.86 -11.63 3.18
C THR A 89 -12.29 -11.74 2.65
N GLY A 90 -12.82 -10.69 2.03
CA GLY A 90 -14.13 -10.73 1.38
C GLY A 90 -14.20 -11.75 0.24
N SER A 91 -13.18 -11.77 -0.63
CA SER A 91 -13.06 -12.77 -1.70
C SER A 91 -12.93 -14.19 -1.15
N MET A 92 -12.11 -14.39 -0.12
CA MET A 92 -11.94 -15.69 0.55
C MET A 92 -13.25 -16.18 1.16
N ALA A 93 -14.02 -15.31 1.81
CA ALA A 93 -15.31 -15.67 2.38
C ALA A 93 -16.29 -16.16 1.30
N ASN A 94 -16.29 -15.55 0.11
CA ASN A 94 -17.10 -16.00 -1.02
C ASN A 94 -16.63 -17.36 -1.56
N VAL A 95 -15.32 -17.57 -1.69
CA VAL A 95 -14.76 -18.86 -2.13
C VAL A 95 -15.11 -19.98 -1.14
N VAL A 96 -14.98 -19.74 0.17
CA VAL A 96 -15.32 -20.73 1.21
C VAL A 96 -16.80 -21.08 1.17
N LYS A 97 -17.70 -20.09 0.97
CA LYS A 97 -19.14 -20.36 0.78
C LYS A 97 -19.42 -21.21 -0.46
N GLY A 98 -18.76 -20.90 -1.57
CA GLY A 98 -18.86 -21.68 -2.80
C GLY A 98 -18.40 -23.13 -2.62
N MET A 99 -17.28 -23.31 -1.91
CA MET A 99 -16.75 -24.62 -1.58
C MET A 99 -17.67 -25.42 -0.62
N ASP A 100 -18.21 -24.78 0.42
CA ASP A 100 -19.18 -25.43 1.34
C ASP A 100 -20.44 -25.90 0.59
N SER A 101 -20.93 -25.09 -0.34
CA SER A 101 -22.07 -25.43 -1.19
C SER A 101 -21.74 -26.62 -2.11
N ALA A 102 -20.54 -26.63 -2.72
CA ALA A 102 -20.07 -27.73 -3.56
C ALA A 102 -19.85 -29.03 -2.76
N MET A 103 -19.36 -28.95 -1.52
CA MET A 103 -19.20 -30.10 -0.64
C MET A 103 -20.54 -30.70 -0.23
N LYS A 104 -21.57 -29.87 0.01
CA LYS A 104 -22.94 -30.34 0.32
C LYS A 104 -23.60 -31.05 -0.87
N THR A 105 -23.33 -30.62 -2.10
CA THR A 105 -23.81 -31.32 -3.31
C THR A 105 -22.97 -32.54 -3.68
N MET A 106 -21.74 -32.66 -3.16
CA MET A 106 -20.88 -33.83 -3.34
C MET A 106 -21.36 -34.99 -2.44
N ASN A 107 -22.49 -35.60 -2.80
CA ASN A 107 -22.89 -36.90 -2.24
C ASN A 107 -21.83 -37.95 -2.63
N LEU A 108 -20.87 -38.19 -1.73
CA LEU A 108 -19.81 -39.19 -1.88
C LEU A 108 -20.37 -40.56 -2.28
N GLU A 109 -21.56 -40.91 -1.80
CA GLU A 109 -22.25 -42.14 -2.17
C GLU A 109 -22.55 -42.21 -3.67
N LYS A 110 -23.14 -41.18 -4.28
CA LYS A 110 -23.47 -41.21 -5.73
C LYS A 110 -22.23 -41.30 -6.62
N VAL A 111 -21.13 -40.64 -6.23
CA VAL A 111 -19.85 -40.70 -6.97
C VAL A 111 -19.19 -42.07 -6.81
N CYS A 112 -19.20 -42.63 -5.60
CA CYS A 112 -18.70 -43.98 -5.32
C CYS A 112 -19.49 -45.05 -6.07
N TYR A 113 -20.83 -45.01 -6.06
CA TYR A 113 -21.66 -45.99 -6.77
C TYR A 113 -21.44 -45.96 -8.28
N HIS A 114 -21.33 -44.78 -8.90
CA HIS A 114 -21.07 -44.68 -10.33
C HIS A 114 -19.71 -45.27 -10.71
N ARG A 115 -18.67 -45.00 -9.91
CA ARG A 115 -17.31 -45.49 -10.17
C ARG A 115 -17.17 -47.00 -9.88
N LEU A 116 -17.82 -47.50 -8.83
CA LEU A 116 -17.90 -48.93 -8.51
C LEU A 116 -18.68 -49.69 -9.59
N ALA A 117 -19.82 -49.16 -10.06
CA ALA A 117 -20.60 -49.76 -11.14
C ALA A 117 -19.80 -49.83 -12.45
N LEU A 118 -19.04 -48.78 -12.78
CA LEU A 118 -18.15 -48.79 -13.95
C LEU A 118 -17.03 -49.82 -13.80
N MET A 119 -16.47 -50.00 -12.59
CA MET A 119 -15.46 -51.00 -12.31
C MET A 119 -16.00 -52.44 -12.41
N LEU A 120 -17.21 -52.69 -11.89
CA LEU A 120 -17.92 -53.96 -12.03
C LEU A 120 -18.24 -54.29 -13.49
N LEU A 121 -18.69 -53.31 -14.28
CA LEU A 121 -18.91 -53.46 -15.72
C LEU A 121 -17.61 -53.80 -16.47
N LEU A 122 -16.50 -53.13 -16.15
CA LEU A 122 -15.19 -53.42 -16.76
C LEU A 122 -14.63 -54.79 -16.35
N LEU A 123 -14.84 -55.22 -15.10
CA LEU A 123 -14.48 -56.56 -14.62
C LEU A 123 -15.31 -57.63 -15.32
N CYS A 124 -16.64 -57.45 -15.44
CA CYS A 124 -17.51 -58.34 -16.21
C CYS A 124 -17.10 -58.41 -17.69
N PHE A 125 -16.70 -57.29 -18.32
CA PHE A 125 -16.22 -57.28 -19.70
C PHE A 125 -14.86 -57.98 -19.88
N ARG A 126 -14.02 -58.01 -18.83
CA ARG A 126 -12.71 -58.68 -18.85
C ARG A 126 -12.80 -60.18 -18.54
N SER A 127 -13.85 -60.62 -17.86
CA SER A 127 -14.12 -62.04 -17.55
C SER A 127 -14.97 -62.74 -18.62
N LEU A 128 -15.45 -62.04 -19.65
CA LEU A 128 -16.14 -62.66 -20.77
C LEU A 128 -15.12 -63.38 -21.69
N PRO A 129 -15.30 -64.66 -22.02
CA PRO A 129 -14.41 -65.36 -22.94
C PRO A 129 -14.57 -64.71 -24.31
N ARG A 130 -13.50 -64.05 -24.78
CA ARG A 130 -13.45 -63.52 -26.14
C ARG A 130 -13.42 -64.71 -27.12
N PRO A 131 -14.20 -64.67 -28.20
CA PRO A 131 -14.16 -65.69 -29.25
C PRO A 131 -12.79 -65.71 -29.96
#